data_AF-A0AAW5EG77-F1
#
_entry.id   AF-A0AAW5EG77-F1
#
_cell.length_a   1.000
_cell.length_b   1.000
_cell.length_c   1.000
_cell.angle_alpha   90.00
_cell.angle_beta   90.00
_cell.angle_gamma   90.00
#
_symmetry.space_group_name_H-M   'P 1'
#
loop_
_entity.id
_entity.type
_entity.pdbx_description
1 polymer ?
#
loop_
_entity_poly.entity_id
_entity_poly.type
_entity_poly.pdbx_seq_one_letter_code
_entity_poly.pdbx_strand_id
1 'polypeptide(L)' 'MLWGTIILWIIGLLILYFVIFTAVKDGIDKSEVGQLIIKKYGIKDEIVLVSNDDIEKELEDEFKK' A
#
# COMPACT_ATOMS: atom_id res chain seq x y z
N MET A 1 -23.17 26.94 -26.09
CA MET A 1 -23.18 27.28 -24.65
C MET A 1 -23.21 26.06 -23.72
N LEU A 2 -23.92 24.97 -24.02
CA LEU A 2 -24.03 23.80 -23.14
C LEU A 2 -22.76 22.93 -23.02
N TRP A 3 -21.89 22.94 -24.04
CA TRP A 3 -20.68 22.10 -24.06
C TRP A 3 -19.63 22.54 -23.01
N GLY A 4 -19.47 23.84 -22.80
CA GLY A 4 -18.54 24.35 -21.78
C GLY A 4 -18.97 24.02 -20.35
N THR A 5 -20.28 24.05 -20.07
CA THR A 5 -20.83 23.65 -18.77
C THR A 5 -20.66 22.16 -18.50
N ILE A 6 -20.75 21.32 -19.53
CA ILE A 6 -20.56 19.86 -19.42
C ILE A 6 -19.09 19.55 -19.09
N ILE A 7 -18.15 20.23 -19.72
CA ILE A 7 -16.70 20.10 -19.44
C ILE A 7 -16.38 20.52 -18.00
N LEU A 8 -16.93 21.66 -17.54
CA LEU A 8 -16.77 22.11 -16.15
C LEU A 8 -17.33 21.09 -15.14
N TRP A 9 -18.47 20.47 -15.45
CA TRP A 9 -19.07 19.43 -14.61
C TRP A 9 -18.18 18.19 -14.50
N ILE A 10 -17.63 17.72 -15.62
CA ILE A 10 -16.71 16.58 -15.65
C ILE A 10 -15.44 16.86 -14.86
N ILE A 11 -14.89 18.06 -14.99
CA ILE A 11 -13.71 18.49 -14.23
C ILE A 11 -14.01 18.52 -12.73
N GLY A 12 -15.17 19.04 -12.33
CA GLY A 12 -15.60 19.05 -10.93
C GLY A 12 -15.72 17.64 -10.35
N LEU A 13 -16.30 16.70 -11.11
CA LEU A 13 -16.40 15.30 -10.70
C LEU A 13 -15.04 14.62 -10.59
N LEU A 14 -14.10 14.92 -11.50
CA LEU A 14 -12.73 14.40 -11.43
C LEU A 14 -11.99 14.89 -10.18
N ILE A 15 -12.11 16.19 -9.86
CA ILE A 15 -11.50 16.75 -8.66
C ILE A 15 -12.11 16.11 -7.41
N LEU A 16 -13.44 15.99 -7.35
CA LEU A 16 -14.13 15.36 -6.23
C LEU A 16 -13.71 13.90 -6.04
N TYR A 17 -13.64 13.13 -7.13
CA TYR A 17 -13.13 11.76 -7.11
C TYR A 17 -11.70 11.72 -6.57
N PHE A 18 -10.82 12.61 -7.03
CA PHE A 18 -9.43 12.64 -6.59
C PHE A 18 -9.29 12.99 -5.11
N VAL A 19 -10.11 13.91 -4.60
CA VAL A 19 -10.13 14.26 -3.17
C VAL A 19 -10.58 13.08 -2.33
N ILE A 20 -11.68 12.40 -2.70
CA ILE A 20 -12.16 11.22 -1.98
C ILE A 20 -11.15 10.08 -2.06
N PHE A 21 -10.62 9.81 -3.26
CA PHE A 21 -9.62 8.77 -3.46
C PHE A 21 -8.37 9.03 -2.64
N THR A 22 -7.85 10.26 -2.67
CA THR A 22 -6.68 10.63 -1.87
C THR A 22 -7.00 10.55 -0.39
N ALA A 23 -8.11 11.13 0.07
CA ALA A 23 -8.50 11.10 1.48
C ALA A 23 -8.76 9.68 2.00
N VAL A 24 -9.31 8.79 1.18
CA VAL A 24 -9.56 7.39 1.52
C VAL A 24 -8.26 6.57 1.42
N LYS A 25 -7.42 6.79 0.41
CA LYS A 25 -6.16 6.07 0.22
C LYS A 25 -5.14 6.47 1.28
N ASP A 26 -4.86 7.77 1.45
CA ASP A 26 -4.05 8.28 2.56
C ASP A 26 -4.71 7.97 3.90
N GLY A 27 -6.04 8.00 3.95
CA GLY A 27 -6.82 7.63 5.13
C GLY A 27 -6.57 6.19 5.55
N ILE A 28 -6.66 5.23 4.64
CA ILE A 28 -6.40 3.81 4.91
C ILE A 28 -4.92 3.59 5.26
N ASP A 29 -4.00 4.19 4.50
CA ASP A 29 -2.55 3.97 4.67
C ASP A 29 -2.02 4.54 6.00
N LYS A 30 -2.60 5.64 6.49
CA LYS A 30 -2.25 6.25 7.79
C LYS A 30 -3.18 5.84 8.93
N SER A 31 -4.33 5.23 8.66
CA SER A 31 -5.29 4.80 9.69
C SER A 31 -4.81 3.54 10.40
N GLU A 32 -4.94 3.53 11.73
CA GLU A 32 -4.69 2.36 12.57
C GLU A 32 -5.50 1.15 12.09
N VAL A 33 -6.72 1.36 11.57
CA VAL A 33 -7.60 0.29 11.08
C VAL A 33 -7.09 -0.29 9.76
N GLY A 34 -6.58 0.56 8.86
CA GLY A 34 -5.99 0.13 7.59
C GLY A 34 -4.65 -0.58 7.79
N GLN A 35 -3.78 -0.06 8.66
CA GLN A 35 -2.55 -0.75 9.08
C GLN A 35 -2.86 -2.08 9.79
N LEU A 36 -3.91 -2.16 10.58
CA LEU A 36 -4.29 -3.39 11.28
C LEU A 36 -4.85 -4.45 10.33
N ILE A 37 -5.55 -4.06 9.26
CA ILE A 37 -5.95 -4.94 8.17
C ILE A 37 -4.73 -5.39 7.36
N ILE A 38 -3.82 -4.48 7.00
CA ILE A 38 -2.54 -4.82 6.34
C ILE A 38 -1.71 -5.77 7.22
N LYS A 39 -1.67 -5.56 8.54
CA LYS A 39 -0.91 -6.40 9.46
C LYS A 39 -1.56 -7.78 9.70
N LYS A 40 -2.89 -7.88 9.63
CA LYS A 40 -3.63 -9.14 9.86
C LYS A 40 -3.90 -9.95 8.58
N TYR A 41 -4.10 -9.28 7.46
CA TYR A 41 -4.56 -9.86 6.19
C TYR A 41 -3.74 -9.42 4.98
N GLY A 42 -2.94 -8.35 5.10
CA GLY A 42 -1.92 -8.06 4.11
C GLY A 42 -0.94 -9.22 4.16
N ILE A 43 -0.98 -10.03 3.11
CA ILE A 43 0.17 -10.85 2.71
C ILE A 43 1.27 -9.82 2.56
N LYS A 44 2.06 -9.65 3.61
CA LYS A 44 3.38 -9.09 3.44
C LYS A 44 3.99 -10.01 2.39
N ASP A 45 4.23 -9.48 1.21
CA ASP A 45 5.51 -9.74 0.56
C ASP A 45 6.57 -9.25 1.56
N GLU A 46 6.74 -9.99 2.64
CA GLU A 46 7.95 -10.04 3.41
C GLU A 46 8.88 -10.74 2.43
N ILE A 47 9.37 -9.96 1.47
CA ILE A 47 10.72 -10.18 0.97
C ILE A 47 11.54 -10.00 2.23
N VAL A 48 11.67 -11.08 2.99
CA VAL A 48 12.64 -11.15 4.05
C VAL A 48 13.94 -10.98 3.30
N LEU A 49 14.49 -9.77 3.35
CA LEU A 49 15.84 -9.47 2.89
C LEU A 49 16.79 -10.17 3.87
N VAL A 50 16.73 -11.50 3.93
CA VAL A 50 17.75 -12.28 4.58
C VAL A 50 18.98 -12.10 3.71
N SER A 51 20.03 -11.51 4.29
CA SER A 51 21.33 -11.50 3.63
C SER A 51 21.75 -12.94 3.40
N ASN A 52 22.33 -13.25 2.24
CA ASN A 52 22.87 -14.60 2.00
C ASN A 52 23.86 -15.02 3.10
N ASP A 53 24.56 -14.05 3.70
CA ASP A 53 25.49 -14.28 4.81
C ASP A 53 24.81 -14.81 6.09
N ASP A 54 23.55 -14.44 6.33
CA ASP A 54 22.79 -14.90 7.49
C ASP A 54 22.26 -16.32 7.26
N ILE A 55 21.88 -16.66 6.01
CA ILE A 55 21.45 -18.01 5.61
C ILE A 55 22.62 -19.00 5.73
N GLU A 56 23.80 -18.61 5.27
CA GLU A 56 24.98 -19.49 5.25
C GLU A 56 25.46 -19.86 6.67
N LYS A 57 25.40 -18.90 7.60
CA LYS A 57 25.72 -19.15 9.01
C LYS A 57 24.74 -20.11 9.68
N GLU A 58 23.44 -19.96 9.42
CA GLU A 58 22.42 -20.83 10.01
C GLU A 58 22.53 -22.27 9.50
N LEU A 59 22.86 -22.46 8.22
CA LEU A 59 23.18 -23.77 7.64
C LEU A 59 24.43 -24.39 8.27
N GLU A 60 25.54 -23.65 8.39
CA GLU A 60 26.77 -24.17 8.98
C GLU A 60 26.60 -24.62 10.43
N ASP A 61 25.81 -23.89 11.22
CA ASP A 61 25.55 -24.22 12.61
C ASP A 61 24.63 -25.45 12.75
N GLU A 62 23.72 -25.69 11.79
CA GLU A 62 22.92 -26.91 11.73
C GLU A 62 23.78 -28.15 11.42
N PHE A 63 24.75 -28.04 10.51
CA PHE A 63 25.64 -29.15 10.14
C PHE A 63 26.77 -29.41 11.15
N LYS A 64 27.05 -28.49 12.08
CA LYS A 64 28.03 -28.65 13.16
C LYS A 64 27.44 -29.26 14.44
N LYS A 65 26.12 -29.51 14.48
CA LYS A 65 25.43 -30.15 15.60
C LYS A 65 25.32 -31.66 15.41
#